data_AF-A0A1Y3E9B3-F1
#
_entry.id   AF-A0A1Y3E9B3-F1
#
_cell.length_a   1.000
_cell.length_b   1.000
_cell.length_c   1.000
_cell.angle_alpha   90.00
_cell.angle_beta   90.00
_cell.angle_gamma   90.00
#
_symmetry.space_group_name_H-M   'P 1'
#
loop_
_entity.id
_entity.type
_entity.pdbx_description
1 polymer ?
#
loop_
_entity_poly.entity_id
_entity_poly.type
_entity_poly.pdbx_seq_one_letter_code
_entity_poly.pdbx_strand_id
1 'polypeptide(L)'
;GDRCQYSSQCHALFPGTICDRSICRCPNDFYWTGTHCTDSCPDGYQPNPKTGVCKPGCREGQIDYEGECLNQVSPDHPCIISAQCTGGSSCTDGRCQCPPGKSNIQGVCTRGKLSKVR
;
A
#
# COMPACT_ATOMS: atom_id res chain seq x y z
N GLY A 1 4.43 -12.87 14.58
CA GLY A 1 4.88 -13.03 15.97
C GLY A 1 5.71 -14.29 16.10
N ASP A 2 6.07 -14.61 17.33
CA ASP A 2 6.81 -15.84 17.65
C ASP A 2 5.98 -17.10 17.39
N ARG A 3 6.67 -18.24 17.28
CA ARG A 3 6.02 -19.55 17.12
C ARG A 3 5.38 -19.97 18.44
N CYS A 4 4.22 -20.59 18.35
CA CYS A 4 3.48 -21.04 19.51
C CYS A 4 2.76 -22.35 19.25
N GLN A 5 2.42 -23.05 20.33
CA GLN A 5 1.48 -24.18 20.34
C GLN A 5 0.22 -23.87 21.17
N TYR A 6 0.37 -23.02 22.19
CA TYR A 6 -0.68 -22.63 23.12
C TYR A 6 -0.65 -21.11 23.30
N SER A 7 -1.83 -20.50 23.45
CA SER A 7 -1.97 -19.05 23.66
C SER A 7 -1.26 -18.53 24.92
N SER A 8 -1.02 -19.40 25.91
CA SER A 8 -0.25 -19.04 27.12
C SER A 8 1.19 -18.62 26.82
N GLN A 9 1.82 -19.20 25.79
CA GLN A 9 3.17 -18.83 25.36
C GLN A 9 3.20 -17.39 24.83
N CYS A 10 2.19 -17.03 24.04
CA CYS A 10 2.04 -15.69 23.49
C CYS A 10 1.70 -14.68 24.58
N HIS A 11 0.70 -15.00 25.42
CA HIS A 11 0.25 -14.15 26.51
C HIS A 11 1.36 -13.81 27.51
N ALA A 12 2.27 -14.76 27.76
CA ALA A 12 3.42 -14.55 28.64
C ALA A 12 4.44 -13.53 28.08
N LEU A 13 4.58 -13.44 26.76
CA LEU A 13 5.46 -12.47 26.10
C LEU A 13 4.76 -11.13 25.93
N PHE A 14 3.52 -11.17 25.45
CA PHE A 14 2.70 -10.02 25.13
C PHE A 14 1.27 -10.25 25.62
N PRO A 15 0.88 -9.63 26.75
CA PRO A 15 -0.46 -9.82 27.33
C PRO A 15 -1.57 -9.56 26.31
N GLY A 16 -2.54 -10.47 26.27
CA GLY A 16 -3.69 -10.40 25.36
C GLY A 16 -3.47 -11.01 23.97
N THR A 17 -2.25 -11.42 23.60
CA THR A 17 -2.01 -12.15 22.34
C THR A 17 -2.43 -13.62 22.44
N ILE A 18 -2.82 -14.20 21.31
CA ILE A 18 -3.28 -15.58 21.19
C ILE A 18 -2.42 -16.37 20.20
N CYS A 19 -2.44 -17.69 20.32
CA CYS A 19 -1.79 -18.55 19.35
C CYS A 19 -2.75 -18.81 18.18
N ASP A 20 -2.46 -18.23 17.02
CA ASP A 20 -3.23 -18.42 15.79
C ASP A 20 -2.34 -18.95 14.66
N ARG A 21 -2.73 -20.12 14.13
CA ARG A 21 -1.97 -20.84 13.08
C ARG A 21 -0.49 -20.99 13.44
N SER A 22 -0.23 -21.44 14.67
CA SER A 22 1.12 -21.63 15.25
C SER A 22 1.98 -20.36 15.39
N ILE A 23 1.38 -19.18 15.27
CA ILE A 23 2.05 -17.89 15.40
C ILE A 23 1.28 -17.02 16.40
N CYS A 24 2.00 -16.30 17.27
CA CYS A 24 1.38 -15.34 18.18
C CYS A 24 0.83 -14.14 17.40
N ARG A 25 -0.47 -13.86 17.58
CA ARG A 25 -1.21 -12.76 16.93
C ARG A 25 -2.16 -12.07 17.90
N CYS A 26 -2.64 -10.90 17.51
CA CYS A 26 -3.72 -10.23 18.21
C CYS A 26 -5.08 -10.94 17.96
N PRO A 27 -5.97 -10.97 18.96
CA PRO A 27 -7.31 -11.56 18.82
C PRO A 27 -8.27 -10.63 18.05
N ASN A 28 -9.37 -11.17 17.53
CA ASN A 28 -10.53 -10.42 17.00
C ASN A 28 -10.18 -9.31 15.99
N ASP A 29 -9.27 -9.59 15.05
CA ASP A 29 -8.80 -8.64 14.03
C ASP A 29 -8.12 -7.36 14.55
N PHE A 30 -7.67 -7.37 15.81
CA PHE A 30 -6.83 -6.31 16.35
C PHE A 30 -5.47 -6.29 15.64
N TYR A 31 -4.87 -5.10 15.60
CA TYR A 31 -3.57 -4.87 14.99
C TYR A 31 -2.47 -4.78 16.05
N TRP A 32 -1.34 -5.39 15.76
CA TRP A 32 -0.15 -5.29 16.61
C TRP A 32 0.60 -3.98 16.34
N THR A 33 0.79 -3.14 17.36
CA THR A 33 1.54 -1.87 17.26
C THR A 33 3.06 -2.04 17.38
N GLY A 34 3.53 -3.23 17.73
CA GLY A 34 4.91 -3.46 18.20
C GLY A 34 4.99 -3.65 19.71
N THR A 35 4.02 -3.12 20.47
CA THR A 35 4.01 -3.20 21.94
C THR A 35 2.72 -3.81 22.51
N HIS A 36 1.57 -3.55 21.89
CA HIS A 36 0.26 -4.05 22.31
C HIS A 36 -0.69 -4.18 21.12
N CYS A 37 -1.79 -4.90 21.34
CA CYS A 37 -2.88 -5.00 20.38
C CYS A 37 -3.79 -3.77 20.48
N THR A 38 -4.18 -3.22 19.33
CA THR A 38 -5.10 -2.08 19.21
C THR A 38 -6.17 -2.39 18.16
N ASP A 39 -7.35 -1.82 18.30
CA ASP A 39 -8.41 -1.90 17.30
C ASP A 39 -8.17 -0.96 16.10
N SER A 40 -7.46 0.15 16.34
CA SER A 40 -7.07 1.12 15.32
C SER A 40 -5.59 1.52 15.45
N CYS A 41 -4.89 1.64 14.31
CA CYS A 41 -3.49 2.05 14.31
C CYS A 41 -3.31 3.53 14.71
N PRO A 42 -2.22 3.87 15.41
CA PRO A 42 -1.93 5.24 15.82
C PRO A 42 -1.67 6.18 14.62
N ASP A 43 -1.68 7.48 14.87
CA ASP A 43 -1.46 8.50 13.83
C ASP A 43 -0.16 8.26 13.05
N GLY A 44 -0.25 8.37 11.73
CA GLY A 44 0.87 8.09 10.83
C GLY A 44 1.15 6.60 10.60
N TYR A 45 0.38 5.68 11.20
CA TYR A 45 0.41 4.25 10.91
C TYR A 45 -0.88 3.81 10.22
N GLN A 46 -0.79 2.75 9.42
CA GLN A 46 -1.90 2.16 8.70
C GLN A 46 -1.99 0.66 9.02
N PRO A 47 -3.21 0.10 9.06
CA PRO A 47 -3.41 -1.32 9.26
C PRO A 47 -2.90 -2.10 8.04
N ASN A 48 -2.10 -3.15 8.26
CA ASN A 48 -1.83 -4.13 7.24
C ASN A 48 -2.75 -5.35 7.45
N PRO A 49 -3.81 -5.53 6.63
CA PRO A 49 -4.77 -6.62 6.81
C PRO A 49 -4.17 -8.00 6.52
N LYS A 50 -3.05 -8.09 5.78
CA LYS A 50 -2.38 -9.36 5.50
C LYS A 50 -1.58 -9.85 6.70
N THR A 51 -0.99 -8.94 7.47
CA THR A 51 -0.11 -9.29 8.60
C THR A 51 -0.76 -9.11 9.96
N GLY A 52 -1.81 -8.28 10.07
CA GLY A 52 -2.41 -7.89 11.35
C GLY A 52 -1.49 -6.99 12.18
N VAL A 53 -0.66 -6.18 11.51
CA VAL A 53 0.35 -5.31 12.16
C VAL A 53 0.14 -3.87 11.68
N CYS A 54 0.34 -2.91 12.57
CA CYS A 54 0.42 -1.50 12.19
C CYS A 54 1.76 -1.22 11.52
N LYS A 55 1.72 -0.75 10.28
CA LYS A 55 2.91 -0.30 9.55
C LYS A 55 2.90 1.22 9.45
N PRO A 56 4.07 1.88 9.28
CA PRO A 56 4.08 3.29 8.93
C PRO A 56 3.24 3.53 7.67
N GLY A 57 2.47 4.61 7.66
CA GLY A 57 1.73 5.06 6.50
C GLY A 57 2.67 5.35 5.32
N CYS A 58 2.10 5.35 4.12
CA CYS A 58 2.88 5.66 2.93
C CYS A 58 3.33 7.13 2.95
N ARG A 59 4.53 7.35 2.40
CA ARG A 59 5.14 8.68 2.32
C ARG A 59 4.36 9.55 1.35
N GLU A 60 4.58 10.86 1.39
CA GLU A 60 4.10 11.74 0.33
C GLU A 60 4.60 11.26 -1.05
N GLY A 61 3.73 11.26 -2.05
CA GLY A 61 4.03 10.71 -3.37
C GLY A 61 3.96 9.18 -3.47
N GLN A 62 3.48 8.50 -2.43
CA GLN A 62 3.19 7.07 -2.45
C GLN A 62 1.71 6.80 -2.23
N ILE A 63 1.22 5.70 -2.77
CA ILE A 63 -0.15 5.21 -2.60
C ILE A 63 -0.12 3.88 -1.87
N ASP A 64 -1.04 3.67 -0.93
CA ASP A 64 -1.24 2.36 -0.32
C ASP A 64 -2.04 1.47 -1.28
N TYR A 65 -1.52 0.27 -1.52
CA TYR A 65 -2.23 -0.77 -2.25
C TYR A 65 -1.98 -2.13 -1.59
N GLU A 66 -3.03 -2.71 -1.03
CA GLU A 66 -3.02 -3.99 -0.33
C GLU A 66 -1.93 -4.14 0.74
N GLY A 67 -1.67 -3.06 1.49
CA GLY A 67 -0.66 -3.07 2.55
C GLY A 67 0.77 -2.83 2.05
N GLU A 68 0.97 -2.48 0.78
CA GLU A 68 2.26 -2.06 0.22
C GLU A 68 2.22 -0.58 -0.21
N CYS A 69 3.33 0.12 -0.02
CA CYS A 69 3.43 1.51 -0.47
C CYS A 69 4.06 1.56 -1.86
N LEU A 70 3.26 1.92 -2.85
CA LEU A 70 3.67 2.02 -4.24
C LEU A 70 3.99 3.47 -4.58
N ASN A 71 5.07 3.69 -5.32
CA ASN A 71 5.44 5.04 -5.76
C ASN A 71 4.45 5.54 -6.80
N GLN A 72 4.09 6.82 -6.71
CA GLN A 72 3.48 7.50 -7.84
C GLN A 72 4.50 7.67 -8.96
N VAL A 73 4.05 7.52 -10.20
CA VAL A 73 4.89 7.54 -11.39
C VAL A 73 4.25 8.38 -12.48
N SER A 74 5.08 8.94 -13.36
CA SER A 74 4.63 9.73 -14.50
C SER A 74 4.16 8.82 -15.65
N PRO A 75 3.49 9.38 -16.67
CA PRO A 75 3.18 8.60 -17.87
C PRO A 75 4.45 7.99 -18.47
N ASP A 76 4.29 6.87 -19.18
CA ASP A 76 5.34 6.02 -19.73
C ASP A 76 6.21 5.26 -18.70
N HIS A 77 5.81 5.23 -17.42
CA HIS A 77 6.51 4.42 -16.41
C HIS A 77 5.72 3.17 -16.02
N PRO A 78 6.40 2.13 -15.49
CA PRO A 78 5.74 0.92 -15.01
C PRO A 78 4.77 1.20 -13.88
N CYS A 79 3.66 0.46 -13.84
CA CYS A 79 2.64 0.57 -12.80
C CYS A 79 1.97 -0.78 -12.55
N ILE A 80 1.36 -0.89 -11.36
CA ILE A 80 0.52 -2.04 -10.98
C ILE A 80 -0.96 -1.66 -11.05
N ILE A 81 -1.29 -0.43 -10.64
CA ILE A 81 -2.64 0.11 -10.63
C ILE A 81 -2.67 1.56 -11.08
N SER A 82 -3.82 2.02 -11.57
CA SER A 82 -3.99 3.38 -12.08
C SER A 82 -3.77 4.47 -11.02
N ALA A 83 -3.94 4.19 -9.73
CA ALA A 83 -3.69 5.17 -8.67
C ALA A 83 -2.21 5.61 -8.57
N GLN A 84 -1.27 4.81 -9.08
CA GLN A 84 0.14 5.22 -9.18
C GLN A 84 0.35 6.26 -10.28
N CYS A 85 -0.49 6.24 -11.32
CA CYS A 85 -0.28 7.05 -12.51
C CYS A 85 -0.68 8.50 -12.27
N THR A 86 0.27 9.40 -12.46
CA THR A 86 0.08 10.84 -12.36
C THR A 86 -0.06 11.48 -13.74
N GLY A 87 -0.21 12.80 -13.79
CA GLY A 87 -0.25 13.54 -15.06
C GLY A 87 -1.46 13.24 -15.94
N GLY A 88 -2.52 12.62 -15.38
CA GLY A 88 -3.73 12.24 -16.12
C GLY A 88 -3.57 10.99 -16.99
N SER A 89 -2.58 10.14 -16.70
CA SER A 89 -2.43 8.81 -17.29
C SER A 89 -3.18 7.74 -16.48
N SER A 90 -3.30 6.53 -17.02
CA SER A 90 -3.89 5.38 -16.34
C SER A 90 -3.07 4.12 -16.59
N CYS A 91 -3.11 3.16 -15.68
CA CYS A 91 -2.30 1.97 -15.79
C CYS A 91 -2.93 1.00 -16.80
N THR A 92 -2.28 0.82 -17.94
CA THR A 92 -2.71 -0.05 -19.02
C THR A 92 -1.52 -0.89 -19.46
N ASP A 93 -1.69 -2.21 -19.50
CA ASP A 93 -0.62 -3.17 -19.84
C ASP A 93 0.66 -2.98 -19.01
N GLY A 94 0.50 -2.71 -17.71
CA GLY A 94 1.61 -2.51 -16.77
C GLY A 94 2.37 -1.20 -16.95
N ARG A 95 1.84 -0.24 -17.72
CA ARG A 95 2.45 1.07 -17.95
C ARG A 95 1.43 2.21 -17.84
N CYS A 96 1.85 3.34 -17.31
CA CYS A 96 1.00 4.52 -17.25
C CYS A 96 0.84 5.13 -18.64
N GLN A 97 -0.32 4.95 -19.27
CA GLN A 97 -0.60 5.41 -20.63
C GLN A 97 -1.53 6.63 -20.62
N CYS A 98 -1.27 7.56 -21.54
CA CYS A 98 -2.18 8.67 -21.75
C CYS A 98 -3.46 8.21 -22.45
N PRO A 99 -4.62 8.82 -22.13
CA PRO A 99 -5.87 8.48 -22.79
C PRO A 99 -5.82 8.82 -24.29
N PRO A 100 -6.71 8.23 -25.12
CA PRO A 100 -6.75 8.47 -26.55
C PRO A 100 -6.79 9.96 -26.91
N GLY A 101 -6.00 10.35 -27.93
CA GLY A 101 -5.90 11.74 -28.39
C GLY A 101 -5.03 12.66 -27.51
N LYS A 102 -4.34 12.11 -26.51
CA LYS A 102 -3.31 12.81 -25.73
C LYS A 102 -1.96 12.11 -25.83
N SER A 103 -0.90 12.86 -25.56
CA SER A 103 0.48 12.37 -25.50
C SER A 103 1.15 12.87 -24.23
N ASN A 104 2.14 12.12 -23.75
CA ASN A 104 2.95 12.51 -22.62
C ASN A 104 3.86 13.68 -23.02
N ILE A 105 3.65 14.85 -22.42
CA ILE A 105 4.53 16.02 -22.57
C ILE A 105 4.98 16.40 -21.16
N GLN A 106 6.28 16.22 -20.87
CA GLN A 106 6.89 16.54 -19.57
C GLN A 106 6.18 15.90 -18.37
N GLY A 107 5.74 14.65 -18.51
CA GLY A 107 5.07 13.92 -17.41
C GLY A 107 3.58 14.21 -17.29
N VAL A 108 2.97 14.93 -18.24
CA VAL A 108 1.54 15.24 -18.24
C VAL A 108 0.91 14.88 -19.59
N CYS A 109 -0.24 14.23 -19.54
CA CYS A 109 -1.03 13.90 -20.71
C CYS A 109 -1.75 15.15 -21.23
N THR A 110 -1.24 15.69 -22.33
CA THR A 110 -1.80 16.87 -22.99
C THR A 110 -2.26 16.50 -24.40
N ARG A 111 -3.20 17.27 -24.97
CA ARG A 111 -3.55 17.11 -26.39
C ARG A 111 -2.30 17.45 -27.18
N GLY A 112 -1.78 16.50 -27.95
CA GLY A 112 -0.72 16.79 -28.89
C GLY A 112 -1.19 17.94 -29.77
N LYS A 113 -0.49 19.08 -29.75
CA LYS A 113 -0.63 20.03 -30.84
C LYS A 113 -0.18 19.22 -32.06
N LEU A 114 -1.12 18.95 -32.97
CA LEU A 114 -0.78 18.49 -34.31
C LEU A 114 0.25 19.50 -34.81
N SER A 115 1.53 19.15 -34.80
CA SER A 115 2.58 19.96 -35.40
C SER A 115 2.14 20.13 -36.84
N LYS A 116 1.59 21.31 -37.16
CA LYS A 116 1.20 21.66 -38.51
C LYS A 116 2.52 21.76 -39.26
N VAL A 117 2.97 20.64 -39.84
CA VAL A 117 4.12 20.62 -40.76
C VAL A 117 3.70 21.55 -41.89
N ARG A 118 4.36 22.70 -41.96
CA ARG A 118 4.11 23.75 -42.95
C ARG A 118 4.88 23.42 -44.22
#